data_AF-A0A026WHC4-F1
#
_entry.id   AF-A0A026WHC4-F1
#
_cell.length_a   1.000
_cell.length_b   1.000
_cell.length_c   1.000
_cell.angle_alpha   90.00
_cell.angle_beta   90.00
_cell.angle_gamma   90.00
#
_symmetry.space_group_name_H-M   'P 1'
#
loop_
_entity.id
_entity.type
_entity.pdbx_description
1 polymer ?
#
loop_
_entity_poly.entity_id
_entity_poly.type
_entity_poly.pdbx_seq_one_letter_code
_entity_poly.pdbx_strand_id
1 'polypeptide(L)'
;MEHKKDINKRSGSPSVISVHRFDFNHDFQWDGVWIIDKEDSYRKRLISEIVNIKKQAMPLNLQSDTQTLPTEYFPFLNLFSD
;
A
#
# COMPACT_ATOMS: atom_id res chain seq x y z
N MET A 1 13.26 1.16 -7.63
CA MET A 1 12.43 1.16 -6.41
C MET A 1 13.06 0.20 -5.40
N GLU A 2 13.19 0.60 -4.13
CA GLU A 2 13.81 -0.18 -3.04
C GLU A 2 13.26 -1.62 -2.97
N HIS A 3 11.94 -1.72 -2.96
CA HIS A 3 11.16 -2.96 -3.04
C HIS A 3 11.56 -3.94 -4.15
N LYS A 4 11.84 -3.48 -5.37
CA LYS A 4 12.26 -4.34 -6.50
C LYS A 4 13.64 -4.96 -6.25
N LYS A 5 14.51 -4.28 -5.49
CA LYS A 5 15.83 -4.81 -5.12
C LYS A 5 15.73 -5.84 -4.00
N ASP A 6 14.82 -5.61 -3.06
CA ASP A 6 14.64 -6.44 -1.86
C ASP A 6 13.66 -7.60 -2.05
N ILE A 7 13.08 -7.76 -3.25
CA ILE A 7 12.04 -8.77 -3.53
C ILE A 7 12.48 -10.22 -3.25
N ASN A 8 13.78 -10.50 -3.39
CA ASN A 8 14.37 -11.82 -3.15
C ASN A 8 15.01 -11.96 -1.75
N LYS A 9 14.89 -10.96 -0.88
CA LYS A 9 15.49 -10.97 0.46
C LYS A 9 14.75 -11.95 1.36
N ARG A 10 15.47 -12.95 1.86
CA ARG A 10 14.92 -14.04 2.72
C ARG A 10 15.31 -13.95 4.19
N SER A 11 16.33 -13.15 4.52
CA SER A 11 16.87 -13.04 5.88
C SER A 11 16.81 -11.60 6.40
N GLY A 12 16.84 -11.46 7.72
CA GLY A 12 16.64 -10.18 8.42
C GLY A 12 15.15 -9.81 8.46
N SER A 13 14.83 -8.59 8.05
CA SER A 13 13.45 -8.08 7.97
C SER A 13 13.03 -8.00 6.49
N PRO A 14 12.45 -9.07 5.91
CA PRO A 14 11.91 -9.02 4.56
C PRO A 14 10.71 -8.07 4.51
N SER A 15 10.55 -7.37 3.40
CA SER A 15 9.38 -6.51 3.19
C SER A 15 8.11 -7.33 2.94
N VAL A 16 6.93 -6.74 3.15
CA VAL A 16 5.63 -7.42 2.95
C VAL A 16 5.48 -8.04 1.56
N ILE A 17 6.00 -7.36 0.52
CA ILE A 17 5.98 -7.86 -0.85
C ILE A 17 6.91 -9.09 -1.04
N SER A 18 8.04 -9.14 -0.33
CA SER A 18 8.98 -10.26 -0.41
C SER A 18 8.36 -11.48 0.26
N VAL A 19 7.74 -11.30 1.43
CA VAL A 19 6.98 -12.35 2.12
C VAL A 19 5.86 -12.89 1.23
N HIS A 20 5.02 -12.01 0.69
CA HIS A 20 3.92 -12.41 -0.19
C HIS A 20 4.38 -13.17 -1.43
N ARG A 21 5.47 -12.73 -2.09
CA ARG A 21 6.05 -13.50 -3.20
C ARG A 21 6.38 -14.93 -2.77
N PHE A 22 7.03 -15.12 -1.63
CA PHE A 22 7.47 -16.45 -1.20
C PHE A 22 6.31 -17.34 -0.77
N ASP A 23 5.35 -16.78 -0.04
CA ASP A 23 4.21 -17.54 0.48
C ASP A 23 3.22 -17.95 -0.62
N PHE A 24 3.08 -17.12 -1.65
CA PHE A 24 2.09 -17.32 -2.72
C PHE A 24 2.70 -17.60 -4.09
N ASN A 25 4.03 -17.69 -4.18
CA ASN A 25 4.79 -17.83 -5.44
C ASN A 25 4.37 -16.79 -6.51
N HIS A 26 4.10 -15.56 -6.06
CA HIS A 26 3.57 -14.48 -6.88
C HIS A 26 4.68 -13.54 -7.38
N ASP A 27 4.66 -13.21 -8.68
CA ASP A 27 5.56 -12.21 -9.27
C ASP A 27 4.86 -10.88 -9.55
N PHE A 28 5.57 -9.76 -9.38
CA PHE A 28 5.02 -8.42 -9.52
C PHE A 28 5.34 -7.81 -10.89
N GLN A 29 4.34 -7.19 -11.52
CA GLN A 29 4.52 -6.43 -12.76
C GLN A 29 5.09 -5.04 -12.46
N TRP A 30 6.41 -4.94 -12.39
CA TRP A 30 7.11 -3.70 -12.02
C TRP A 30 7.00 -2.57 -13.05
N ASP A 31 6.97 -2.93 -14.33
CA ASP A 31 7.10 -1.96 -15.43
C ASP A 31 5.73 -1.52 -16.00
N GLY A 32 4.64 -2.13 -15.52
CA GLY A 32 3.25 -1.86 -15.93
C GLY A 32 2.43 -1.11 -14.87
N VAL A 33 3.08 -0.44 -13.91
CA VAL A 33 2.37 0.28 -12.84
C VAL A 33 1.75 1.59 -13.35
N TRP A 34 0.53 1.88 -12.90
CA TRP A 34 -0.17 3.13 -13.19
C TRP A 34 -0.21 4.02 -11.95
N ILE A 35 0.06 5.31 -12.12
CA ILE A 35 -0.03 6.31 -11.05
C ILE A 35 -1.49 6.75 -10.96
N ILE A 36 -2.17 6.35 -9.89
CA ILE A 36 -3.60 6.64 -9.66
C ILE A 36 -3.81 8.11 -9.26
N ASP A 37 -2.87 8.67 -8.48
CA ASP A 37 -2.94 10.04 -7.98
C ASP A 37 -1.53 10.63 -7.89
N LYS A 38 -1.42 11.95 -8.13
CA LYS A 38 -0.18 12.71 -8.01
C LYS A 38 -0.45 14.01 -7.26
N GLU A 39 0.08 14.08 -6.04
CA GLU A 39 -0.07 15.23 -5.15
C GLU A 39 1.30 15.67 -4.62
N ASP A 40 1.58 16.97 -4.77
CA ASP A 40 2.85 17.57 -4.40
C ASP A 40 2.95 17.76 -2.89
N SER A 41 1.84 18.04 -2.21
CA SER A 41 1.79 18.15 -0.76
C SER A 41 1.96 16.78 -0.10
N TYR A 42 3.07 16.61 0.62
CA TYR A 42 3.37 15.39 1.36
C TYR A 42 2.20 14.92 2.26
N ARG A 43 1.59 15.85 3.01
CA ARG A 43 0.49 15.51 3.93
C ARG A 43 -0.75 15.03 3.20
N LYS A 44 -1.13 15.69 2.11
CA LYS A 44 -2.28 15.28 1.30
C LYS A 44 -2.02 13.94 0.62
N ARG A 45 -0.80 13.71 0.11
CA ARG A 45 -0.39 12.43 -0.46
C ARG A 45 -0.50 11.29 0.55
N LEU A 46 -0.05 11.49 1.79
CA LEU A 46 -0.21 10.48 2.85
C LEU A 46 -1.68 10.16 3.12
N ILE A 47 -2.54 11.18 3.21
CA ILE A 47 -3.98 10.98 3.44
C ILE A 47 -4.59 10.20 2.25
N SER A 48 -4.26 10.58 1.02
CA SER A 48 -4.70 9.90 -0.21
C SER A 48 -4.28 8.42 -0.22
N GLU A 49 -3.03 8.13 0.16
CA GLU A 49 -2.49 6.78 0.27
C GLU A 49 -3.25 5.94 1.31
N ILE A 50 -3.48 6.48 2.52
CA ILE A 50 -4.21 5.78 3.59
C ILE A 50 -5.64 5.47 3.15
N VAL A 51 -6.34 6.45 2.57
CA VAL A 51 -7.70 6.28 2.05
C VAL A 51 -7.72 5.19 0.99
N ASN A 52 -6.77 5.20 0.04
CA ASN A 52 -6.69 4.20 -1.01
C ASN A 52 -6.43 2.80 -0.46
N ILE A 53 -5.52 2.63 0.50
CA ILE A 53 -5.25 1.34 1.16
C ILE A 53 -6.48 0.83 1.90
N LYS A 54 -7.20 1.69 2.63
CA LYS A 54 -8.41 1.30 3.39
C LYS A 54 -9.58 0.86 2.51
N LYS A 55 -9.64 1.33 1.27
CA LYS A 55 -10.66 0.91 0.29
C LYS A 55 -10.36 -0.46 -0.34
N GLN A 56 -9.13 -0.96 -0.27
CA GLN A 56 -8.77 -2.25 -0.87
C GLN A 56 -9.33 -3.41 -0.04
N ALA A 57 -9.92 -4.41 -0.71
CA ALA A 57 -10.42 -5.60 -0.03
C ALA A 57 -9.29 -6.49 0.54
N MET A 58 -8.17 -6.55 -0.17
CA MET A 58 -7.00 -7.38 0.19
C MET A 58 -5.71 -6.53 0.11
N PRO A 59 -5.52 -5.58 1.04
CA PRO A 59 -4.37 -4.69 1.00
C PRO A 59 -3.08 -5.46 1.33
N LEU A 60 -2.02 -5.18 0.58
CA LEU A 60 -0.70 -5.75 0.83
C LEU A 60 0.12 -4.92 1.84
N ASN A 61 -0.18 -3.62 1.96
CA ASN A 61 0.48 -2.70 2.89
C ASN A 61 0.25 -3.10 4.35
N LEU A 62 1.22 -2.76 5.22
CA LEU A 62 1.06 -2.96 6.66
C LEU A 62 -0.06 -2.06 7.17
N GLN A 63 -1.01 -2.63 7.92
CA GLN A 63 -2.13 -1.85 8.45
C GLN A 63 -1.69 -0.77 9.46
N SER A 64 -0.50 -0.90 10.05
CA SER A 64 0.13 0.14 10.86
C SER A 64 0.32 1.46 10.11
N ASP A 65 0.53 1.39 8.78
CA ASP A 65 0.76 2.57 7.95
C ASP A 65 -0.49 3.46 7.86
N THR A 66 -1.65 2.88 8.19
CA THR A 66 -2.95 3.57 8.13
C THR A 66 -3.41 4.16 9.47
N GLN A 67 -2.66 3.96 10.55
CA GLN A 67 -3.09 4.35 11.90
C GLN A 67 -3.08 5.87 12.14
N THR A 68 -2.44 6.64 11.26
CA THR A 68 -2.37 8.10 11.37
C THR A 68 -3.65 8.80 10.92
N LEU A 69 -4.56 8.09 10.23
CA LEU A 69 -5.89 8.62 9.91
C LEU A 69 -6.82 8.44 11.12
N PRO A 70 -7.42 9.52 11.65
CA PRO A 70 -8.36 9.40 12.76
C PRO A 70 -9.56 8.54 12.39
N THR A 71 -10.01 7.71 13.33
CA THR A 71 -11.07 6.72 13.11
C THR A 71 -12.41 7.36 12.74
N GLU A 72 -12.61 8.63 13.11
CA GLU A 72 -13.77 9.45 12.78
C GLU A 72 -13.94 9.63 11.26
N TYR A 73 -12.85 9.49 10.48
CA TYR A 73 -12.90 9.58 9.02
C TYR A 73 -13.36 8.28 8.36
N PHE A 74 -13.35 7.15 9.08
CA PHE A 74 -13.62 5.83 8.49
C PHE A 74 -15.04 5.70 7.90
N PRO A 75 -16.11 6.20 8.54
CA PRO A 75 -17.45 6.15 7.97
C PRO A 75 -17.54 6.81 6.58
N PHE A 76 -16.75 7.87 6.34
CA PHE A 76 -16.76 8.62 5.09
C PHE A 76 -15.98 7.96 3.96
N LEU A 77 -15.16 6.95 4.24
CA LEU A 77 -14.37 6.26 3.22
C LEU A 77 -15.25 5.55 2.20
N ASN A 78 -16.41 5.04 2.63
CA ASN A 78 -17.36 4.31 1.78
C ASN A 78 -18.45 5.19 1.17
N LEU A 79 -18.49 6.49 1.49
CA LEU A 79 -19.49 7.42 0.95
C LEU A 79 -19.20 7.85 -0.49
N PHE A 80 -17.98 7.64 -0.98
CA PHE A 80 -17.51 8.06 -2.31
C PHE A 80 -17.04 6.86 -3.14
N SER A 81 -17.75 5.74 -3.01
CA SER A 81 -17.53 4.57 -3.86
C SER A 81 -18.57 4.63 -4.98
N ASP A 82 -18.12 4.92 -6.21
CA ASP A 82 -18.92 4.81 -7.43
C ASP A 82 -19.21 3.34 -7.81
#